data_AF-A0A183HCS1-F1
#
_entry.id   AF-A0A183HCS1-F1
#
_cell.length_a   1.000
_cell.length_b   1.000
_cell.length_c   1.000
_cell.angle_alpha   90.00
_cell.angle_beta   90.00
_cell.angle_gamma   90.00
#
_symmetry.space_group_name_H-M   'P 1'
#
loop_
_entity.id
_entity.type
_entity.pdbx_description
1 polymer ?
#
loop_
_entity_poly.entity_id
_entity_poly.type
_entity_poly.pdbx_seq_one_letter_code
_entity_poly.pdbx_strand_id
1 'polypeptide(L)'
;MSCSAIYILDLKGKVIISRNYRGDIDMSIIDKFMPLLLEREEEGRQIVSTSRKNVNVALVLTFLYKIVEVFGDYLKDVEEESIRDNFVIIYELLDEMMDFGYPQTTEGKILQEFITQEGHKLEIAPRPPMAVTNAVSWRSEGLKYRKNEVFLDVIESVNLLANANGVVLQSEIVGSV
;
A
#
# COMPACT_ATOMS: atom_id res chain seq x y z
N MET A 1 8.50 16.16 -0.12
CA MET A 1 8.21 15.92 1.31
C MET A 1 6.74 15.58 1.38
N SER A 2 6.39 14.33 1.69
CA SER A 2 5.09 13.74 1.30
C SER A 2 4.21 13.42 2.50
N CYS A 3 4.68 12.56 3.40
CA CYS A 3 3.91 12.10 4.56
C CYS A 3 4.70 12.37 5.85
N SER A 4 4.02 12.74 6.94
CA SER A 4 4.65 12.87 8.26
C SER A 4 4.40 11.64 9.13
N ALA A 5 3.15 11.14 9.13
CA ALA A 5 2.79 9.90 9.80
C ALA A 5 1.70 9.16 9.01
N ILE A 6 1.67 7.84 9.15
CA ILE A 6 0.67 6.93 8.59
C ILE A 6 -0.02 6.21 9.75
N TYR A 7 -1.33 6.07 9.65
CA TYR A 7 -2.19 5.41 10.63
C TYR A 7 -3.04 4.37 9.93
N ILE A 8 -3.17 3.22 10.56
CA ILE A 8 -4.13 2.18 10.18
C ILE A 8 -5.18 2.13 11.27
N LEU A 9 -6.43 2.36 10.91
CA LEU A 9 -7.58 2.49 11.78
C LEU A 9 -8.54 1.31 11.62
N ASP A 10 -9.21 0.93 12.70
CA ASP A 10 -10.38 0.06 12.62
C ASP A 10 -11.63 0.80 12.09
N LEU A 11 -12.74 0.09 11.90
CA LEU A 11 -14.01 0.68 11.44
C LEU A 11 -14.60 1.68 12.46
N LYS A 12 -14.16 1.62 13.72
CA LYS A 12 -14.56 2.57 14.78
C LYS A 12 -13.59 3.76 14.85
N GLY A 13 -12.56 3.76 14.00
CA GLY A 13 -11.51 4.75 13.90
C GLY A 13 -10.47 4.73 15.01
N LYS A 14 -10.39 3.64 15.77
CA LYS A 14 -9.29 3.41 16.70
C LYS A 14 -8.05 3.02 15.92
N VAL A 15 -6.92 3.59 16.30
CA VAL A 15 -5.61 3.23 15.74
C VAL A 15 -5.24 1.79 16.09
N ILE A 16 -5.02 0.97 15.06
CA ILE A 16 -4.46 -0.38 15.16
C ILE A 16 -2.94 -0.30 15.06
N ILE A 17 -2.43 0.39 14.03
CA ILE A 17 -1.01 0.61 13.79
C ILE A 17 -0.81 2.10 13.50
N SER A 18 0.31 2.64 13.99
CA SER A 18 0.72 3.99 13.62
C SER A 18 2.23 4.06 13.45
N ARG A 19 2.65 4.77 12.41
CA ARG A 19 4.07 5.00 12.13
C ARG A 19 4.33 6.48 11.91
N ASN A 20 5.26 7.03 12.67
CA ASN A 20 5.70 8.40 12.56
C ASN A 20 7.07 8.45 11.88
N TYR A 21 7.14 9.12 10.73
CA TYR A 21 8.36 9.20 9.93
C TYR A 21 9.15 10.48 10.15
N ARG A 22 8.49 11.56 10.59
CA ARG A 22 9.09 12.91 10.62
C ARG A 22 9.13 13.55 11.99
N GLY A 23 8.32 13.08 12.95
CA GLY A 23 8.27 13.64 14.30
C GLY A 23 7.71 15.06 14.38
N ASP A 24 7.26 15.64 13.25
CA ASP A 24 6.78 17.02 13.17
C ASP A 24 5.28 17.17 13.44
N ILE A 25 4.58 16.05 13.67
CA ILE A 25 3.16 16.01 14.05
C ILE A 25 3.00 15.18 15.33
N ASP A 26 2.23 15.72 16.28
CA ASP A 26 1.82 14.98 17.47
C ASP A 26 0.83 13.89 17.07
N MET A 27 1.08 12.66 17.52
CA MET A 27 0.28 11.51 17.13
C MET A 27 -1.15 11.54 17.68
N SER A 28 -1.41 12.30 18.75
CA SER A 28 -2.76 12.53 19.30
C SER A 28 -3.69 13.30 18.34
N ILE A 29 -3.16 13.89 17.27
CA ILE A 29 -4.00 14.57 16.28
C ILE A 29 -5.00 13.63 15.60
N ILE A 30 -4.69 12.33 15.55
CA ILE A 30 -5.54 11.32 14.94
C ILE A 30 -6.89 11.17 15.66
N ASP A 31 -6.96 11.49 16.96
CA ASP A 31 -8.19 11.42 17.74
C ASP A 31 -9.26 12.43 17.24
N LYS A 32 -8.82 13.46 16.52
CA LYS A 32 -9.70 14.46 15.88
C LYS A 32 -10.21 14.02 14.52
N PHE A 33 -9.63 12.98 13.91
CA PHE A 33 -9.96 12.57 12.55
C PHE A 33 -11.39 12.03 12.43
N MET A 34 -11.78 11.09 13.29
CA MET A 34 -13.11 10.47 13.21
C MET A 34 -14.26 11.45 13.42
N PRO A 35 -14.23 12.36 14.41
CA PRO A 35 -15.25 13.40 14.53
C PRO A 35 -15.41 14.22 13.25
N LEU A 36 -14.30 14.63 12.64
CA LEU A 36 -14.31 15.42 11.40
C LEU A 36 -14.83 14.63 10.18
N LEU A 37 -14.56 13.32 10.13
CA LEU A 37 -15.04 12.46 9.05
C LEU A 37 -16.56 12.25 9.16
N LEU A 38 -17.06 12.01 10.38
CA LEU A 38 -18.49 11.85 10.65
C LEU A 38 -19.28 13.12 10.33
N GLU A 39 -18.72 14.30 10.64
CA GLU A 39 -19.30 15.59 10.24
C GLU A 39 -19.41 15.75 8.71
N ARG A 40 -18.61 15.01 7.93
CA ARG A 40 -18.59 15.05 6.46
C ARG A 40 -19.36 13.91 5.78
N GLU A 41 -20.00 13.03 6.55
CA GLU A 41 -20.76 11.87 6.05
C GLU A 41 -19.96 10.97 5.07
N GLU A 42 -18.65 10.86 5.26
CA GLU A 42 -17.78 10.01 4.43
C GLU A 42 -17.59 8.61 5.03
N GLU A 43 -17.55 7.57 4.19
CA GLU A 43 -17.24 6.21 4.61
C GLU A 43 -15.75 6.07 4.99
N GLY A 44 -15.50 5.37 6.10
CA GLY A 44 -14.17 5.24 6.70
C GLY A 44 -13.20 4.43 5.85
N ARG A 45 -12.07 5.04 5.49
CA ARG A 45 -10.89 4.33 4.99
C ARG A 45 -10.00 3.90 6.15
N GLN A 46 -9.52 2.66 6.08
CA GLN A 46 -8.67 2.07 7.12
C GLN A 46 -7.26 2.68 7.16
N ILE A 47 -6.78 3.37 6.12
CA ILE A 47 -5.42 3.93 6.11
C ILE A 47 -5.46 5.45 5.90
N VAL A 48 -4.81 6.18 6.81
CA VAL A 48 -4.79 7.64 6.86
C VAL A 48 -3.33 8.11 6.87
N SER A 49 -3.04 9.17 6.11
CA SER A 49 -1.76 9.87 6.20
C SER A 49 -1.96 11.30 6.68
N THR A 50 -1.03 11.79 7.49
CA THR A 50 -1.03 13.18 7.97
C THR A 50 0.22 13.92 7.48
N SER A 51 0.07 15.20 7.20
CA SER A 51 1.16 16.11 6.85
C SER A 51 0.80 17.55 7.25
N ARG A 52 1.81 18.35 7.61
CA ARG A 52 1.67 19.79 7.89
C ARG A 52 2.15 20.69 6.73
N LYS A 53 2.78 20.10 5.72
CA LYS A 53 3.40 20.84 4.62
C LYS A 53 2.55 20.76 3.36
N ASN A 54 2.86 21.61 2.39
CA ASN A 54 2.31 21.45 1.04
C ASN A 54 2.94 20.21 0.40
N VAL A 55 2.13 19.18 0.20
CA VAL A 55 2.58 17.86 -0.28
C VAL A 55 1.88 17.51 -1.57
N ASN A 56 2.53 16.70 -2.40
CA ASN A 56 1.88 16.14 -3.58
C ASN A 56 0.86 15.08 -3.12
N VAL A 57 -0.41 15.46 -3.13
CA VAL A 57 -1.51 14.59 -2.68
C VAL A 57 -1.62 13.33 -3.54
N ALA A 58 -1.35 13.42 -4.85
CA ALA A 58 -1.36 12.25 -5.73
C ALA A 58 -0.32 11.22 -5.29
N LEU A 59 0.90 11.67 -4.95
CA LEU A 59 1.95 10.79 -4.43
C LEU A 59 1.51 10.10 -3.13
N VAL A 60 0.91 10.84 -2.21
CA VAL A 60 0.41 10.28 -0.93
C VAL A 60 -0.67 9.23 -1.20
N LEU A 61 -1.67 9.55 -2.02
CA LEU A 61 -2.76 8.62 -2.33
C LEU A 61 -2.25 7.37 -3.05
N THR A 62 -1.40 7.53 -4.07
CA THR A 62 -0.78 6.39 -4.78
C THR A 62 0.01 5.52 -3.81
N PHE A 63 0.77 6.12 -2.89
CA PHE A 63 1.51 5.36 -1.90
C PHE A 63 0.61 4.61 -0.92
N LEU A 64 -0.51 5.22 -0.48
CA LEU A 64 -1.49 4.54 0.37
C LEU A 64 -2.11 3.32 -0.34
N TYR A 65 -2.43 3.43 -1.63
CA TYR A 65 -2.88 2.28 -2.43
C TYR A 65 -1.79 1.21 -2.54
N LYS A 66 -0.52 1.60 -2.74
CA LYS A 66 0.59 0.65 -2.78
C LYS A 66 0.87 -0.04 -1.45
N ILE A 67 0.64 0.61 -0.32
CA ILE A 67 0.70 -0.07 0.99
C ILE A 67 -0.32 -1.20 1.06
N VAL A 68 -1.57 -0.94 0.66
CA VAL A 68 -2.62 -1.98 0.67
C VAL A 68 -2.27 -3.13 -0.27
N GLU A 69 -1.75 -2.83 -1.46
CA GLU A 69 -1.30 -3.85 -2.41
C GLU A 69 -0.18 -4.73 -1.84
N VAL A 70 0.87 -4.12 -1.27
CA VAL A 70 1.97 -4.86 -0.65
C VAL A 70 1.48 -5.66 0.56
N PHE A 71 0.57 -5.13 1.36
CA PHE A 71 -0.02 -5.92 2.45
C PHE A 71 -0.84 -7.10 1.92
N GLY A 72 -1.55 -6.94 0.80
CA GLY A 72 -2.24 -8.04 0.12
C GLY A 72 -1.27 -9.15 -0.32
N ASP A 73 -0.11 -8.79 -0.84
CA ASP A 73 0.93 -9.76 -1.24
C ASP A 73 1.46 -10.59 -0.06
N TYR A 74 1.45 -10.05 1.16
CA TYR A 74 1.94 -10.73 2.37
C TYR A 74 0.82 -11.44 3.15
N LEU A 75 -0.33 -10.80 3.33
CA LEU A 75 -1.39 -11.24 4.24
C LEU A 75 -2.51 -12.01 3.54
N LYS A 76 -2.55 -11.99 2.19
CA LYS A 76 -3.66 -12.42 1.32
C LYS A 76 -4.92 -11.57 1.50
N ASP A 77 -5.42 -11.47 2.74
CA ASP A 77 -6.57 -10.66 3.11
C ASP A 77 -6.13 -9.56 4.11
N VAL A 78 -6.44 -8.30 3.78
CA VAL A 78 -6.09 -7.14 4.61
C VAL A 78 -7.30 -6.79 5.48
N GLU A 79 -7.40 -7.45 6.62
CA GLU A 79 -8.47 -7.29 7.61
C GLU A 79 -7.91 -6.88 8.97
N GLU A 80 -8.77 -6.43 9.87
CA GLU A 80 -8.36 -5.99 11.21
C GLU A 80 -7.62 -7.09 11.99
N GLU A 81 -8.07 -8.34 11.88
CA GLU A 81 -7.45 -9.49 12.54
C GLU A 81 -6.08 -9.79 11.93
N SER A 82 -5.96 -9.86 10.59
CA SER A 82 -4.69 -10.13 9.93
C SER A 82 -3.64 -9.04 10.20
N ILE A 83 -4.05 -7.78 10.29
CA ILE A 83 -3.17 -6.67 10.66
C ILE A 83 -2.67 -6.80 12.11
N ARG A 84 -3.55 -7.21 13.04
CA ARG A 84 -3.18 -7.38 14.44
C ARG A 84 -2.23 -8.57 14.65
N ASP A 85 -2.47 -9.67 13.96
CA ASP A 85 -1.65 -10.88 14.12
C ASP A 85 -0.26 -10.73 13.50
N ASN A 86 -0.13 -9.88 12.47
CA ASN A 86 1.12 -9.69 11.70
C ASN A 86 1.79 -8.33 11.93
N PHE A 87 1.55 -7.69 13.07
CA PHE A 87 2.01 -6.32 13.33
C PHE A 87 3.53 -6.13 13.20
N VAL A 88 4.33 -7.15 13.52
CA VAL A 88 5.81 -7.09 13.40
C VAL A 88 6.21 -6.88 11.94
N ILE A 89 5.68 -7.70 11.04
CA ILE A 89 5.97 -7.65 9.60
C ILE A 89 5.47 -6.33 9.01
N ILE A 90 4.30 -5.86 9.45
CA ILE A 90 3.78 -4.59 8.99
C ILE A 90 4.69 -3.42 9.40
N TYR A 91 5.25 -3.43 10.61
CA TYR A 91 6.23 -2.40 10.99
C TYR A 91 7.51 -2.46 10.17
N GLU A 92 8.03 -3.66 9.89
CA GLU A 92 9.20 -3.84 9.01
C GLU A 92 8.92 -3.33 7.59
N LEU A 93 7.75 -3.67 7.04
CA LEU A 93 7.31 -3.18 5.73
C LEU A 93 7.18 -1.66 5.72
N LEU A 94 6.52 -1.07 6.72
CA LEU A 94 6.36 0.38 6.80
C LEU A 94 7.69 1.12 6.90
N ASP A 95 8.71 0.51 7.52
CA ASP A 95 10.05 1.09 7.64
C ASP A 95 10.87 0.98 6.35
N GLU A 96 10.74 -0.11 5.62
CA GLU A 96 11.43 -0.28 4.34
C GLU A 96 10.74 0.49 3.19
N MET A 97 9.41 0.57 3.22
CA MET A 97 8.63 1.21 2.16
C MET A 97 8.73 2.74 2.18
N MET A 98 9.04 3.35 3.32
CA MET A 98 9.13 4.81 3.45
C MET A 98 10.20 5.23 4.46
N ASP A 99 11.05 6.16 4.04
CA ASP A 99 12.00 6.82 4.93
C ASP A 99 11.73 8.34 4.94
N PHE A 100 11.61 8.90 6.14
CA PHE A 100 11.39 10.34 6.39
C PHE A 100 10.26 10.98 5.53
N GLY A 101 9.22 10.20 5.22
CA GLY A 101 8.09 10.67 4.40
C GLY A 101 8.28 10.56 2.90
N TYR A 102 9.34 9.88 2.44
CA TYR A 102 9.63 9.60 1.03
C TYR A 102 9.47 8.09 0.79
N PRO A 103 8.54 7.68 -0.08
CA PRO A 103 8.45 6.29 -0.52
C PRO A 103 9.79 5.81 -1.11
N GLN A 104 10.25 4.64 -0.69
CA GLN A 104 11.48 3.99 -1.17
C GLN A 104 11.10 2.74 -1.98
N THR A 105 11.25 1.55 -1.41
CA THR A 105 11.00 0.28 -2.08
C THR A 105 9.55 -0.15 -1.86
N THR A 106 8.75 -0.19 -2.93
CA THR A 106 7.32 -0.59 -2.86
C THR A 106 6.99 -1.83 -3.67
N GLU A 107 8.01 -2.57 -4.11
CA GLU A 107 7.85 -3.78 -4.93
C GLU A 107 7.69 -4.99 -4.01
N GLY A 108 6.46 -5.47 -3.81
CA GLY A 108 6.13 -6.55 -2.85
C GLY A 108 6.99 -7.79 -3.02
N LYS A 109 7.19 -8.25 -4.27
CA LYS A 109 8.03 -9.43 -4.58
C LYS A 109 9.50 -9.26 -4.20
N ILE A 110 10.04 -8.04 -4.27
CA ILE A 110 11.43 -7.77 -3.88
C ILE A 110 11.54 -7.65 -2.36
N LEU A 111 10.58 -6.99 -1.72
CA LEU A 111 10.50 -6.92 -0.26
C LEU A 111 10.46 -8.32 0.36
N GLN A 112 9.74 -9.26 -0.27
CA GLN A 112 9.63 -10.65 0.21
C GLN A 112 10.95 -11.42 0.23
N GLU A 113 11.97 -10.97 -0.51
CA GLU A 113 13.28 -11.64 -0.51
C GLU A 113 14.06 -11.42 0.78
N PHE A 114 13.77 -10.36 1.55
CA PHE A 114 14.53 -10.02 2.75
C PHE A 114 13.67 -9.63 3.97
N ILE A 115 12.38 -9.34 3.79
CA ILE A 115 11.38 -9.23 4.86
C ILE A 115 10.54 -10.51 4.81
N THR A 116 10.89 -11.50 5.64
CA THR A 116 10.31 -12.85 5.60
C THR A 116 9.41 -13.13 6.79
N GLN A 117 8.30 -13.85 6.58
CA GLN A 117 7.40 -14.28 7.67
C GLN A 117 7.99 -15.38 8.54
N GLU A 118 8.92 -16.17 8.01
CA GLU A 118 9.58 -17.25 8.74
C GLU A 118 10.76 -16.69 9.55
N GLY A 119 10.73 -16.92 10.87
CA GLY A 119 11.82 -16.57 11.77
C GLY A 119 13.06 -17.41 11.48
N HIS A 120 13.87 -16.98 10.52
CA HIS A 120 15.19 -17.58 10.31
C HIS A 120 16.02 -17.36 11.57
N LYS A 121 16.47 -18.47 12.17
CA LYS A 121 17.46 -18.46 13.26
C LYS A 121 18.61 -17.54 12.87
N LEU A 122 18.92 -16.62 13.79
CA LEU A 122 19.95 -15.59 13.78
C LEU A 122 21.36 -16.10 13.41
N GLU A 123 21.61 -16.45 12.16
CA GLU A 123 22.98 -16.73 11.72
C GLU A 123 23.49 -15.72 10.68
N ILE A 124 22.64 -15.20 9.79
CA ILE A 124 23.05 -14.17 8.82
C ILE A 124 21.83 -13.30 8.48
N ALA A 125 21.89 -11.99 8.75
CA ALA A 125 20.88 -11.06 8.24
C ALA A 125 20.88 -11.11 6.69
N PRO A 126 19.75 -11.39 6.03
CA PRO A 126 19.69 -11.41 4.58
C PRO A 126 20.12 -10.04 4.04
N ARG A 127 21.08 -10.03 3.12
CA ARG A 127 21.48 -8.78 2.47
C ARG A 127 20.37 -8.35 1.52
N PRO A 128 20.05 -7.05 1.45
CA PRO A 128 19.07 -6.56 0.48
C PRO A 128 19.46 -6.98 -0.94
N PRO A 129 18.50 -7.43 -1.76
CA PRO A 129 18.74 -7.77 -3.15
C PRO A 129 19.30 -6.59 -3.93
N MET A 130 20.14 -6.86 -4.94
CA MET A 130 20.64 -5.80 -5.82
C MET A 130 19.51 -5.03 -6.52
N ALA A 131 18.37 -5.68 -6.77
CA ALA A 131 17.18 -5.06 -7.36
C ALA A 131 16.71 -3.80 -6.61
N VAL A 132 16.91 -3.72 -5.29
CA VAL A 132 16.57 -2.53 -4.47
C VAL A 132 17.37 -1.29 -4.91
N THR A 133 18.57 -1.47 -5.45
CA THR A 133 19.48 -0.37 -5.84
C THR A 133 19.74 -0.30 -7.34
N ASN A 134 19.20 -1.24 -8.12
CA ASN A 134 19.40 -1.32 -9.55
C ASN A 134 18.34 -0.49 -10.30
N ALA A 135 18.63 -0.12 -11.55
CA ALA A 135 17.66 0.57 -12.41
C ALA A 135 16.44 -0.31 -12.73
N VAL A 136 16.58 -1.63 -12.65
CA VAL A 136 15.49 -2.60 -12.75
C VAL A 136 15.13 -3.07 -11.34
N SER A 137 14.07 -2.49 -10.79
CA SER A 137 13.64 -2.70 -9.41
C SER A 137 12.54 -3.73 -9.22
N TRP A 138 11.89 -4.21 -10.28
CA TRP A 138 10.72 -5.10 -10.20
C TRP A 138 11.06 -6.58 -10.48
N ARG A 139 12.32 -6.88 -10.81
CA ARG A 139 12.76 -8.22 -11.21
C ARG A 139 14.17 -8.54 -10.75
N SER A 140 14.30 -9.61 -9.99
CA SER A 140 15.58 -10.15 -9.56
C SER A 140 16.33 -10.88 -10.69
N GLU A 141 17.65 -10.86 -10.60
CA GLU A 141 18.54 -11.53 -11.55
C GLU A 141 18.57 -13.06 -11.31
N GLY A 142 18.97 -13.82 -12.34
CA GLY A 142 19.21 -15.27 -12.19
C GLY A 142 17.97 -16.17 -12.22
N LEU A 143 16.76 -15.64 -12.45
CA LEU A 143 15.54 -16.45 -12.60
C LEU A 143 15.65 -17.44 -13.78
N LYS A 144 15.53 -18.75 -13.50
CA LYS A 144 15.59 -19.82 -14.50
C LYS A 144 14.39 -20.75 -14.38
N TYR A 145 13.66 -20.94 -15.47
CA TYR A 145 12.51 -21.83 -15.56
C TYR A 145 12.86 -23.08 -16.38
N ARG A 146 12.24 -24.23 -16.04
CA ARG A 146 12.38 -25.47 -16.82
C ARG A 146 11.70 -25.37 -18.19
N LYS A 147 10.54 -24.71 -18.22
CA LYS A 147 9.78 -24.37 -19.42
C LYS A 147 9.47 -22.88 -19.34
N ASN A 148 9.83 -22.12 -20.37
CA ASN A 148 9.55 -20.69 -20.42
C ASN A 148 8.19 -20.51 -21.12
N GLU A 149 7.19 -20.11 -20.37
CA GLU A 149 5.84 -19.83 -20.85
C GLU A 149 5.41 -18.44 -20.38
N VAL A 150 4.58 -17.77 -21.17
CA VAL A 150 3.99 -16.48 -20.82
C VAL A 150 2.50 -16.60 -21.09
N PHE A 151 1.69 -16.22 -20.10
CA PHE A 151 0.24 -16.15 -20.19
C PHE A 151 -0.13 -14.67 -20.29
N LEU A 152 -1.06 -14.35 -21.19
CA LEU A 152 -1.58 -12.99 -21.39
C LEU A 152 -3.10 -13.07 -21.35
N ASP A 153 -3.72 -12.31 -20.46
CA ASP A 153 -5.16 -12.22 -20.32
C ASP A 153 -5.60 -10.82 -20.74
N VAL A 154 -6.36 -10.71 -21.84
CA VAL A 154 -6.91 -9.43 -22.29
C VAL A 154 -8.33 -9.30 -21.75
N ILE A 155 -8.53 -8.40 -20.80
CA ILE A 155 -9.80 -8.17 -20.13
C ILE A 155 -10.38 -6.83 -20.59
N GLU A 156 -11.60 -6.84 -21.12
CA GLU A 156 -12.33 -5.65 -21.54
C GLU A 156 -13.56 -5.43 -20.66
N SER A 157 -13.67 -4.23 -20.08
CA SER A 157 -14.84 -3.80 -19.30
C SER A 157 -15.58 -2.69 -20.04
N VAL A 158 -16.85 -2.92 -20.36
CA VAL A 158 -17.69 -1.97 -21.10
C VAL A 158 -18.51 -1.13 -20.14
N ASN A 159 -18.22 0.17 -20.07
CA ASN A 159 -19.02 1.14 -19.33
C ASN A 159 -20.08 1.73 -20.27
N LEU A 160 -21.35 1.61 -19.91
CA LEU A 160 -22.47 2.12 -20.69
C LEU A 160 -23.44 2.91 -19.80
N LEU A 161 -23.72 4.16 -20.18
CA LEU A 161 -24.74 4.98 -19.57
C LEU A 161 -25.82 5.29 -20.61
N ALA A 162 -27.06 4.90 -20.35
CA ALA A 162 -28.21 5.20 -21.20
C ALA A 162 -29.29 5.94 -20.40
N ASN A 163 -30.02 6.85 -21.05
CA ASN A 163 -31.15 7.53 -20.42
C ASN A 163 -32.43 6.67 -20.45
N ALA A 164 -33.48 7.13 -19.78
CA ALA A 164 -34.78 6.43 -19.70
C ALA A 164 -35.47 6.24 -21.07
N ASN A 165 -35.08 6.99 -22.09
CA ASN A 165 -35.59 6.85 -23.46
C ASN A 165 -34.78 5.83 -24.30
N GLY A 166 -33.77 5.19 -23.71
CA GLY A 166 -32.92 4.22 -24.40
C GLY A 166 -31.81 4.83 -25.25
N VAL A 167 -31.56 6.14 -25.13
CA VAL A 167 -30.46 6.81 -25.84
C VAL A 167 -29.18 6.67 -25.02
N VAL A 168 -28.11 6.18 -25.66
CA VAL A 168 -26.77 6.07 -25.07
C VAL A 168 -26.18 7.47 -24.88
N LEU A 169 -25.79 7.78 -23.65
CA LEU A 169 -25.14 9.04 -23.26
C LEU A 169 -23.61 8.90 -23.22
N GLN A 170 -23.12 7.78 -22.71
CA GLN A 170 -21.69 7.47 -22.64
C GLN A 170 -21.47 5.98 -22.92
N SER A 171 -20.44 5.70 -23.72
CA SER A 171 -19.97 4.35 -23.98
C SER A 171 -18.45 4.39 -24.11
N GLU A 172 -17.76 3.65 -23.24
CA GLU A 172 -16.31 3.52 -23.25
C GLU A 172 -15.92 2.08 -22.89
N ILE A 173 -14.74 1.68 -23.35
CA ILE A 173 -14.16 0.37 -23.03
C ILE A 173 -12.89 0.62 -22.23
N VAL A 174 -12.84 0.07 -21.02
CA VAL A 174 -11.65 0.06 -20.17
C VAL A 174 -10.99 -1.31 -20.31
N GLY A 175 -9.85 -1.35 -21.00
CA GLY A 175 -9.07 -2.57 -21.21
C GLY A 175 -7.92 -2.71 -20.23
N SER A 176 -7.60 -3.95 -19.87
CA SER A 176 -6.40 -4.34 -19.12
C SER A 176 -5.75 -5.57 -19.77
N VAL A 177 -4.42 -5.65 -19.74
CA VAL A 177 -3.61 -6.77 -20.24
C VAL A 177 -2.70 -7.28 -19.13
#